data_AF-A0A7C7DWT3-F1
#
_entry.id   AF-A0A7C7DWT3-F1
#
_cell.length_a   1.000
_cell.length_b   1.000
_cell.length_c   1.000
_cell.angle_alpha   90.00
_cell.angle_beta   90.00
_cell.angle_gamma   90.00
#
_symmetry.space_group_name_H-M   'P 1'
#
loop_
_entity.id
_entity.type
_entity.pdbx_description
1 polymer ?
#
loop_
_entity_poly.entity_id
_entity_poly.type
_entity_poly.pdbx_seq_one_letter_code
_entity_poly.pdbx_strand_id
1 'polypeptide(L)' 'ATASMLMEEVIGKSLDEIKAIDKEYILDMLGIEIGPVRLKCALLPLKVLKAGAYGLEEWPE' A
#
# COMPACT_ATOMS: atom_id res chain seq x y z
N ALA A 1 -5.37 -9.04 5.27
CA ALA A 1 -5.90 -7.90 6.04
C ALA A 1 -5.65 -6.59 5.28
N THR A 2 -4.39 -6.21 5.04
CA THR A 2 -4.02 -4.90 4.45
C THR A 2 -4.70 -4.56 3.13
N ALA A 3 -4.97 -5.52 2.25
CA ALA A 3 -5.65 -5.26 0.99
C ALA A 3 -7.09 -4.72 1.14
N SER A 4 -7.86 -5.22 2.12
CA SER A 4 -9.23 -4.76 2.34
C SER A 4 -9.25 -3.34 2.90
N MET A 5 -8.43 -3.09 3.93
CA MET A 5 -8.29 -1.77 4.55
C MET A 5 -7.79 -0.72 3.55
N LEU A 6 -6.82 -1.09 2.72
CA LEU A 6 -6.33 -0.19 1.67
C LEU A 6 -7.40 0.12 0.63
N MET A 7 -8.20 -0.86 0.21
CA MET A 7 -9.31 -0.67 -0.73
C MET A 7 -10.36 0.30 -0.19
N GLU A 8 -10.76 0.16 1.07
CA GLU A 8 -11.69 1.09 1.72
C GLU A 8 -11.12 2.52 1.75
N GLU A 9 -9.82 2.67 2.00
CA GLU A 9 -9.16 3.97 2.06
C GLU A 9 -9.01 4.64 0.68
N VAL A 10 -8.80 3.88 -0.41
CA VAL A 10 -8.65 4.48 -1.75
C VAL A 10 -9.97 4.87 -2.43
N ILE A 11 -11.10 4.33 -1.98
CA ILE A 11 -12.39 4.65 -2.59
C ILE A 11 -12.72 6.14 -2.32
N GLY A 12 -12.88 6.91 -3.40
CA GLY A 12 -13.22 8.33 -3.33
C GLY A 12 -12.00 9.28 -3.27
N LYS A 13 -10.78 8.75 -3.18
CA LYS A 13 -9.54 9.55 -3.29
C LYS A 13 -9.17 9.82 -4.73
N SER A 14 -8.49 10.95 -4.94
CA SER A 14 -7.87 11.28 -6.22
C SER A 14 -6.59 10.48 -6.45
N LEU A 15 -6.14 10.40 -7.72
CA LEU A 15 -4.90 9.72 -8.07
C LEU A 15 -3.67 10.34 -7.40
N ASP A 16 -3.67 11.66 -7.16
CA ASP A 16 -2.59 12.35 -6.45
C ASP A 16 -2.49 11.92 -4.98
N GLU A 17 -3.63 11.79 -4.30
CA GLU A 17 -3.67 11.27 -2.93
C GLU A 17 -3.22 9.80 -2.87
N ILE A 18 -3.60 8.99 -3.85
CA ILE A 18 -3.15 7.59 -3.96
C ILE A 18 -1.63 7.50 -4.15
N LYS A 19 -1.01 8.45 -4.88
CA LYS A 19 0.45 8.51 -5.04
C LYS A 19 1.18 8.86 -3.76
N ALA A 20 0.56 9.66 -2.89
CA ALA A 20 1.10 10.05 -1.59
C ALA A 20 1.10 8.90 -0.56
N ILE A 21 0.37 7.81 -0.81
CA ILE A 21 0.39 6.63 0.07
C ILE A 21 1.74 5.93 -0.04
N ASP A 22 2.47 5.84 1.07
CA ASP A 22 3.78 5.21 1.17
C ASP A 22 3.77 4.01 2.15
N LYS A 23 4.95 3.44 2.40
CA LYS A 23 5.06 2.28 3.30
C LYS A 23 4.72 2.67 4.73
N GLU A 24 5.14 3.86 5.19
CA GLU A 24 4.91 4.34 6.55
C GLU A 24 3.40 4.44 6.81
N TYR A 25 2.66 5.02 5.87
CA TYR A 25 1.20 5.13 5.96
C TYR A 25 0.51 3.77 6.11
N ILE A 26 0.95 2.75 5.38
CA ILE A 26 0.41 1.38 5.52
C ILE A 26 0.74 0.79 6.89
N LEU A 27 1.96 1.01 7.40
CA LEU A 27 2.39 0.51 8.71
C LEU A 27 1.63 1.20 9.85
N ASP A 28 1.43 2.52 9.74
CA ASP A 28 0.64 3.32 10.68
C ASP A 28 -0.83 2.91 10.68
N MET A 29 -1.41 2.68 9.49
CA MET A 29 -2.77 2.16 9.35
C MET A 29 -2.95 0.79 10.02
N LEU A 30 -1.91 -0.06 9.99
CA LEU A 30 -1.93 -1.36 10.65
C LEU A 30 -1.77 -1.25 12.16
N GLY A 31 -1.19 -0.16 12.68
CA GLY A 31 -1.07 0.13 14.11
C GLY A 31 -0.24 -0.89 14.91
N ILE A 32 0.52 -1.75 14.22
CA ILE A 32 1.30 -2.84 14.83
C ILE A 32 2.70 -2.89 14.24
N GLU A 33 3.68 -3.23 15.07
CA GLU A 33 5.01 -3.58 14.56
C GLU A 33 4.94 -4.92 13.82
N ILE A 34 5.27 -4.88 12.53
CA ILE A 34 5.28 -6.05 11.66
C ILE A 34 6.72 -6.50 11.43
N GLY A 35 7.02 -7.75 11.81
CA GLY A 35 8.30 -8.37 11.53
C GLY A 35 8.58 -8.56 10.03
N PRO A 36 9.86 -8.73 9.63
CA PRO A 36 10.29 -8.74 8.23
C PRO A 36 9.60 -9.78 7.35
N VAL A 37 9.17 -10.91 7.94
CA VAL A 37 8.45 -11.98 7.24
C VAL A 37 7.06 -11.53 6.76
N ARG A 38 6.38 -10.69 7.54
CA ARG A 38 5.02 -10.22 7.22
C ARG A 38 5.00 -8.87 6.50
N LEU A 39 6.15 -8.20 6.40
CA LEU A 39 6.28 -6.89 5.77
C LEU A 39 5.92 -6.94 4.27
N LYS A 40 6.38 -7.97 3.55
CA LYS A 40 6.02 -8.18 2.14
C LYS A 40 4.52 -8.36 1.92
N CYS A 41 3.85 -9.10 2.82
CA CYS A 41 2.41 -9.29 2.75
C CYS A 41 1.62 -8.01 3.04
N ALA A 42 2.15 -7.13 3.91
CA ALA A 42 1.55 -5.83 4.20
C ALA A 42 1.72 -4.85 3.03
N LEU A 43 2.87 -4.84 2.36
CA LEU A 43 3.17 -3.89 1.28
C LEU A 43 2.71 -4.33 -0.11
N LEU A 44 2.42 -5.62 -0.31
CA LEU A 44 1.95 -6.16 -1.58
C LEU A 44 0.74 -5.41 -2.17
N PRO A 45 -0.33 -5.09 -1.41
CA PRO A 45 -1.50 -4.40 -1.94
C PRO A 45 -1.20 -2.97 -2.37
N LEU A 46 -0.32 -2.27 -1.64
CA LEU A 46 0.16 -0.94 -2.02
C LEU A 46 0.82 -1.00 -3.39
N LYS A 47 1.71 -1.98 -3.60
CA LYS A 47 2.38 -2.14 -4.90
C LYS A 47 1.39 -2.43 -6.04
N VAL A 48 0.46 -3.36 -5.83
CA VAL A 48 -0.56 -3.70 -6.84
C VAL A 48 -1.41 -2.47 -7.18
N LEU A 49 -1.78 -1.67 -6.18
CA LEU A 49 -2.52 -0.44 -6.38
C LEU A 49 -1.72 0.57 -7.21
N LYS A 50 -0.44 0.80 -6.89
CA LYS A 50 0.45 1.69 -7.66
C LYS A 50 0.63 1.20 -9.11
N ALA A 51 0.86 -0.09 -9.28
CA ALA A 51 1.00 -0.72 -10.59
C ALA A 51 -0.30 -0.62 -11.42
N GLY A 52 -1.46 -0.83 -10.81
CA GLY A 52 -2.75 -0.72 -11.48
C GLY A 52 -3.16 0.72 -11.80
N ALA A 53 -2.79 1.68 -10.96
CA ALA A 53 -3.19 3.08 -11.11
C ALA A 53 -2.31 3.87 -12.10
N TYR A 54 -1.00 3.59 -12.16
CA TYR A 54 -0.07 4.36 -13.01
C TYR A 54 1.03 3.53 -13.67
N GLY A 55 1.02 2.20 -13.51
CA GLY A 55 2.09 1.33 -14.01
C GLY A 55 3.31 1.37 -13.10
N LEU A 56 3.89 0.20 -12.81
CA LEU A 56 5.19 0.08 -12.17
C LEU A 56 6.05 -0.84 -13.04
N GLU A 57 7.21 -0.35 -13.46
CA GLU A 57 8.15 -1.14 -14.26
C GLU A 57 8.93 -2.14 -13.38
N GLU A 58 9.23 -1.85 -12.11
CA GLU A 58 10.14 -2.70 -11.29
C GLU A 58 9.81 -2.80 -9.78
N TRP A 59 10.44 -3.75 -9.08
CA TRP A 59 10.38 -3.92 -7.62
C TRP A 59 11.47 -3.07 -6.94
N PRO A 60 11.13 -2.00 -6.18
CA PRO A 60 12.14 -1.34 -5.36
C PRO A 60 12.56 -2.30 -4.23
N GLU A 61 13.86 -2.62 -4.17
CA GLU A 61 14.47 -3.49 -3.15
C GLU A 61 14.21 -3.03 -1.72
#